data_AF-A0A953M6U4-F1
#
_entry.id   AF-A0A953M6U4-F1
#
_cell.length_a   1.000
_cell.length_b   1.000
_cell.length_c   1.000
_cell.angle_alpha   90.00
_cell.angle_beta   90.00
_cell.angle_gamma   90.00
#
_symmetry.space_group_name_H-M   'P 1'
#
loop_
_entity.id
_entity.type
_entity.pdbx_description
1 polymer ?
#
loop_
_entity_poly.entity_id
_entity_poly.type
_entity_poly.pdbx_seq_one_letter_code
_entity_poly.pdbx_strand_id
1 'polypeptide(L)'
;AQPVFEAPDPANVELADTPLTLEAIGLRLFPQAGSSSFTQTVAGMVTSTIRLNGGAGTVSIQRRTTTRTDLSLLEIEETLLKKTLGLPDATSGVSIDDAIETGVGRSLGRSPTIASAGRIARPFYILLNESSDEPYRGFAVLKLTSVDFVLFQLSADDVHFERAREVYEVMLGSAELLTHDVLNERRGTEISAGVALLGGLSAAAYEAVIRDCPEQFERIYRPAPGGAEADEKEIGYRRVKAWIGPREDLMAAEPTRPGADDGGDGFLLRIDGLVLLDDGRRADSKSVYYLSRDRRQEAWSVTMAIRARSGKPDVWTELGARSGDSMSVQINQAGQSAHTIRPAIEGEGYISRLESYLIPQLLIRAGKPGEYAFYSYDQAAESNRLRRIELARVPDRPGLWRVTTRRVDEQFETADFNEYGRLIRSETSDGLIKRPIEFDRLYRIWESKGLPLD
;
A
#
# COMPACT_ATOMS: atom_id res chain seq x y z
N ALA A 1 23.89 25.62 26.92
CA ALA A 1 23.25 24.64 27.82
C ALA A 1 22.36 23.76 26.97
N GLN A 2 22.33 22.45 27.21
CA GLN A 2 21.35 21.60 26.53
C GLN A 2 19.94 22.01 26.94
N PRO A 3 18.97 21.99 26.01
CA PRO A 3 17.58 22.17 26.37
C PRO A 3 17.16 21.04 27.32
N VAL A 4 16.36 21.39 28.32
CA VAL A 4 15.70 20.40 29.19
C VAL A 4 14.31 20.23 28.62
N PHE A 5 14.01 19.04 28.10
CA PHE A 5 12.69 18.72 27.60
C PHE A 5 11.77 18.32 28.74
N GLU A 6 10.62 18.98 28.83
CA GLU A 6 9.56 18.59 29.75
C GLU A 6 8.80 17.38 29.20
N ALA A 7 8.31 16.53 30.11
CA ALA A 7 7.43 15.44 29.74
C ALA A 7 6.17 16.00 29.05
N PRO A 8 5.68 15.35 27.97
CA PRO A 8 4.52 15.85 27.27
C PRO A 8 3.28 15.74 28.16
N ASP A 9 2.38 16.71 28.07
CA ASP A 9 1.06 16.61 28.68
C ASP A 9 0.10 15.91 27.70
N PRO A 10 -0.36 14.67 28.02
CA PRO A 10 -1.30 13.96 27.15
C PRO A 10 -2.61 14.72 26.95
N ALA A 11 -3.01 15.61 27.87
CA ALA A 11 -4.22 16.41 27.73
C ALA A 11 -4.13 17.44 26.59
N ASN A 12 -2.91 17.80 26.15
CA ASN A 12 -2.68 18.75 25.07
C ASN A 12 -2.69 18.11 23.67
N VAL A 13 -2.79 16.78 23.59
CA VAL A 13 -2.77 16.05 22.32
C VAL A 13 -4.01 15.18 22.22
N GLU A 14 -4.96 15.64 21.41
CA GLU A 14 -6.11 14.81 21.04
C GLU A 14 -5.63 13.69 20.11
N LEU A 15 -5.79 12.45 20.57
CA LEU A 15 -5.51 11.25 19.79
C LEU A 15 -6.75 10.85 18.99
N ALA A 16 -6.54 10.22 17.83
CA ALA A 16 -7.62 9.68 17.02
C ALA A 16 -8.31 8.53 17.77
N ASP A 17 -9.63 8.37 17.59
CA ASP A 17 -10.38 7.26 18.20
C ASP A 17 -10.02 5.89 17.60
N THR A 18 -9.49 5.88 16.38
CA THR A 18 -9.10 4.67 15.67
C THR A 18 -7.58 4.52 15.68
N PRO A 19 -7.04 3.39 16.17
CA PRO A 19 -5.60 3.18 16.18
C PRO A 19 -5.07 2.89 14.77
N LEU A 20 -3.82 3.30 14.55
CA LEU A 20 -3.00 2.83 13.45
C LEU A 20 -2.34 1.50 13.85
N THR A 21 -2.62 0.44 13.09
CA THR A 21 -1.98 -0.87 13.28
C THR A 21 -0.94 -1.11 12.18
N LEU A 22 0.32 -1.25 12.58
CA LEU A 22 1.46 -1.63 11.75
C LEU A 22 1.73 -3.12 11.92
N GLU A 23 1.00 -3.95 11.19
CA GLU A 23 1.05 -5.40 11.37
C GLU A 23 2.41 -6.02 11.06
N ALA A 24 3.14 -5.47 10.08
CA ALA A 24 4.48 -5.94 9.72
C ALA A 24 5.47 -5.87 10.90
N ILE A 25 5.16 -5.00 11.87
CA ILE A 25 5.93 -4.74 13.08
C ILE A 25 5.23 -5.34 14.31
N GLY A 26 3.94 -5.70 14.20
CA GLY A 26 3.09 -6.06 15.33
C GLY A 26 2.90 -4.90 16.29
N LEU A 27 2.80 -3.67 15.78
CA LEU A 27 2.67 -2.46 16.58
C LEU A 27 1.30 -1.82 16.34
N ARG A 28 0.67 -1.35 17.41
CA ARG A 28 -0.54 -0.52 17.36
C ARG A 28 -0.25 0.79 18.08
N LEU A 29 -0.70 1.93 17.57
CA LEU A 29 -0.61 3.22 18.27
C LEU A 29 -1.77 4.12 17.86
N PHE A 30 -2.01 5.19 18.60
CA PHE A 30 -3.02 6.18 18.28
C PHE A 30 -2.34 7.44 17.75
N PRO A 31 -2.52 7.81 16.46
CA PRO A 31 -1.99 9.05 15.93
C PRO A 31 -2.77 10.25 16.48
N GLN A 32 -2.22 11.46 16.37
CA GLN A 32 -2.98 12.69 16.66
C GLN A 32 -4.22 12.78 15.76
N ALA A 33 -5.35 13.20 16.31
CA ALA A 33 -6.57 13.46 15.56
C ALA A 33 -6.31 14.42 14.38
N GLY A 34 -6.83 14.06 13.20
CA GLY A 34 -6.62 14.78 11.95
C GLY A 34 -5.29 14.50 11.24
N SER A 35 -4.43 13.64 11.79
CA SER A 35 -3.23 13.18 11.08
C SER A 35 -3.58 12.29 9.89
N SER A 36 -2.71 12.28 8.90
CA SER A 36 -2.76 11.30 7.80
C SER A 36 -1.61 10.32 7.94
N SER A 37 -1.84 9.05 7.56
CA SER A 37 -0.79 8.03 7.55
C SER A 37 -0.71 7.36 6.19
N PHE A 38 0.49 7.00 5.79
CA PHE A 38 0.77 6.29 4.56
C PHE A 38 2.04 5.45 4.74
N THR A 39 2.16 4.37 3.98
CA THR A 39 3.34 3.52 4.02
C THR A 39 4.03 3.53 2.66
N GLN A 40 5.35 3.58 2.69
CA GLN A 40 6.18 3.60 1.51
C GLN A 40 7.39 2.68 1.69
N THR A 41 7.88 2.11 0.59
CA THR A 41 9.14 1.36 0.60
C THR A 41 10.29 2.29 0.23
N VAL A 42 11.16 2.61 1.20
CA VAL A 42 12.35 3.44 0.99
C VAL A 42 13.58 2.55 1.11
N ALA A 43 14.38 2.47 0.03
CA ALA A 43 15.56 1.61 -0.03
C ALA A 43 15.27 0.14 0.37
N GLY A 44 14.15 -0.41 -0.08
CA GLY A 44 13.72 -1.78 0.22
C GLY A 44 13.11 -1.98 1.61
N MET A 45 12.95 -0.92 2.42
CA MET A 45 12.37 -1.00 3.75
C MET A 45 10.98 -0.36 3.79
N VAL A 46 10.01 -1.11 4.29
CA VAL A 46 8.66 -0.62 4.58
C VAL A 46 8.75 0.42 5.70
N THR A 47 8.32 1.64 5.41
CA THR A 47 8.32 2.80 6.31
C THR A 47 6.91 3.34 6.39
N SER A 48 6.30 3.21 7.55
CA SER A 48 4.99 3.81 7.84
C SER A 48 5.23 5.25 8.28
N THR A 49 4.65 6.22 7.58
CA THR A 49 4.82 7.65 7.81
C THR A 49 3.50 8.26 8.26
N ILE A 50 3.55 9.06 9.31
CA ILE A 50 2.41 9.81 9.83
C ILE A 50 2.72 11.29 9.64
N ARG A 51 1.91 11.99 8.85
CA ARG A 51 1.96 13.44 8.75
C ARG A 51 1.06 14.02 9.84
N LEU A 52 1.67 14.78 10.75
CA LEU A 52 0.98 15.37 11.89
C LEU A 52 0.00 16.44 11.42
N ASN A 53 -1.08 16.63 12.19
CA ASN A 53 -2.10 17.62 11.87
C ASN A 53 -1.50 19.04 11.89
N GLY A 54 -2.03 19.92 11.04
CA GLY A 54 -1.54 21.29 10.89
C GLY A 54 -0.17 21.41 10.21
N GLY A 55 0.39 20.31 9.69
CA GLY A 55 1.71 20.32 9.05
C GLY A 55 2.86 20.43 10.05
N ALA A 56 2.64 20.09 11.32
CA ALA A 56 3.64 20.26 12.37
C ALA A 56 4.93 19.44 12.14
N GLY A 57 4.83 18.34 11.38
CA GLY A 57 5.97 17.51 11.03
C GLY A 57 5.55 16.14 10.53
N THR A 58 6.52 15.23 10.40
CA THR A 58 6.32 13.85 9.99
C THR A 58 6.97 12.88 10.95
N VAL A 59 6.28 11.78 11.27
CA VAL A 59 6.82 10.66 12.07
C VAL A 59 6.93 9.44 11.18
N SER A 60 8.16 8.98 10.95
CA SER A 60 8.46 7.74 10.23
C SER A 60 8.70 6.60 11.22
N ILE A 61 8.12 5.43 10.94
CA ILE A 61 8.19 4.23 11.77
C ILE A 61 8.70 3.08 10.91
N GLN A 62 9.77 2.44 11.37
CA GLN A 62 10.46 1.42 10.59
C GLN A 62 10.85 0.24 11.49
N ARG A 63 10.60 -0.97 11.01
CA ARG A 63 11.27 -2.16 11.56
C ARG A 63 12.68 -2.24 11.00
N ARG A 64 13.65 -2.45 11.89
CA ARG A 64 15.05 -2.65 11.55
C ARG A 64 15.52 -3.98 12.13
N THR A 65 16.36 -4.67 11.37
CA THR A 65 16.99 -5.92 11.79
C THR A 65 18.50 -5.74 11.77
N THR A 66 19.18 -6.30 12.76
CA THR A 66 20.64 -6.33 12.88
C THR A 66 21.13 -7.77 12.98
N THR A 67 22.33 -8.03 12.48
CA THR A 67 23.01 -9.32 12.68
C THR A 67 23.69 -9.42 14.04
N ARG A 68 23.88 -8.29 14.73
CA ARG A 68 24.47 -8.23 16.07
C ARG A 68 23.40 -8.43 17.14
N THR A 69 23.39 -9.60 17.76
CA THR A 69 22.44 -10.00 18.82
C THR A 69 22.76 -9.37 20.18
N ASP A 70 23.97 -8.86 20.35
CA ASP A 70 24.55 -8.34 21.59
C ASP A 70 24.28 -6.83 21.81
N LEU A 71 23.82 -6.11 20.78
CA LEU A 71 23.62 -4.66 20.85
C LEU A 71 22.63 -4.27 21.93
N SER A 72 23.07 -3.47 22.88
CA SER A 72 22.21 -2.79 23.83
C SER A 72 21.37 -1.70 23.15
N LEU A 73 20.27 -1.30 23.80
CA LEU A 73 19.45 -0.17 23.30
C LEU A 73 20.29 1.11 23.19
N LEU A 74 21.14 1.36 24.19
CA LEU A 74 22.03 2.52 24.24
C LEU A 74 22.98 2.55 23.03
N GLU A 75 23.64 1.44 22.71
CA GLU A 75 24.54 1.36 21.54
C GLU A 75 23.81 1.62 20.21
N ILE A 76 22.55 1.19 20.08
CA ILE A 76 21.74 1.48 18.89
C ILE A 76 21.46 2.98 18.81
N GLU A 77 21.04 3.60 19.91
CA GLU A 77 20.78 5.05 19.96
C GLU A 77 22.06 5.88 19.69
N GLU A 78 23.20 5.50 20.27
CA GLU A 78 24.50 6.12 20.00
C GLU A 78 24.93 5.98 18.54
N THR A 79 24.68 4.81 17.93
CA THR A 79 24.95 4.58 16.51
C THR A 79 24.09 5.50 15.63
N LEU A 80 22.82 5.67 15.98
CA LEU A 80 21.92 6.60 15.28
C LEU A 80 22.40 8.05 15.41
N LEU A 81 22.80 8.46 16.61
CA LEU A 81 23.36 9.79 16.85
C LEU A 81 24.62 10.02 16.00
N LYS A 82 25.59 9.11 16.06
CA LYS A 82 26.84 9.20 15.31
C LYS A 82 26.58 9.30 13.81
N LYS A 83 25.75 8.41 13.28
CA LYS A 83 25.40 8.39 11.86
C LYS A 83 24.72 9.69 11.41
N THR A 84 23.81 10.23 12.24
CA THR A 84 23.07 11.45 11.91
C THR A 84 23.97 12.69 11.99
N LEU A 85 24.91 12.74 12.94
CA LEU A 85 25.85 13.85 13.09
C LEU A 85 27.14 13.71 12.24
N GLY A 86 27.25 12.66 11.42
CA GLY A 86 28.42 12.40 10.58
C GLY A 86 29.69 12.05 11.37
N LEU A 87 29.56 11.52 12.58
CA LEU A 87 30.68 11.08 13.39
C LEU A 87 31.19 9.71 12.91
N PRO A 88 32.53 9.47 12.91
CA PRO A 88 33.08 8.15 12.59
C PRO A 88 32.57 7.05 13.55
N ASP A 89 32.35 5.84 13.03
CA ASP A 89 31.90 4.69 13.83
C ASP A 89 32.89 4.35 14.97
N ALA A 90 34.18 4.60 14.75
CA ALA A 90 35.24 4.35 15.73
C ALA A 90 35.27 5.35 16.90
N THR A 91 34.45 6.40 16.89
CA THR A 91 34.40 7.37 17.99
C THR A 91 33.77 6.73 19.22
N SER A 92 34.60 6.49 20.25
CA SER A 92 34.19 5.94 21.54
C SER A 92 33.74 7.04 22.53
N GLY A 93 32.84 6.69 23.45
CA GLY A 93 32.44 7.59 24.56
C GLY A 93 31.51 8.74 24.16
N VAL A 94 30.78 8.59 23.05
CA VAL A 94 29.75 9.53 22.61
C VAL A 94 28.47 9.22 23.36
N SER A 95 28.07 10.08 24.30
CA SER A 95 26.75 9.99 24.92
C SER A 95 25.75 10.90 24.21
N ILE A 96 24.49 10.49 24.18
CA ILE A 96 23.37 11.31 23.71
C ILE A 96 23.16 12.53 24.60
N ASP A 97 23.50 12.37 25.89
CA ASP A 97 23.38 13.42 26.90
C ASP A 97 24.54 14.43 26.82
N ASP A 98 25.51 14.22 25.94
CA ASP A 98 26.61 15.16 25.74
C ASP A 98 26.20 16.28 24.77
N ALA A 99 26.68 17.50 25.04
CA ALA A 99 26.52 18.63 24.13
C ALA A 99 27.49 18.47 22.94
N ILE A 100 27.07 17.69 21.94
CA ILE A 100 27.84 17.40 20.74
C ILE A 100 27.40 18.33 19.62
N GLU A 101 28.35 19.03 19.01
CA GLU A 101 28.15 19.87 17.85
C GLU A 101 29.18 19.51 16.78
N THR A 102 28.71 19.31 15.55
CA THR A 102 29.52 18.97 14.37
C THR A 102 29.17 19.92 13.23
N GLY A 103 29.88 19.84 12.11
CA GLY A 103 29.50 20.58 10.91
C GLY A 103 28.11 20.20 10.37
N VAL A 104 27.63 18.98 10.68
CA VAL A 104 26.34 18.45 10.21
C VAL A 104 25.18 18.91 11.10
N GLY A 105 25.40 19.06 12.40
CA GLY A 105 24.35 19.44 13.34
C GLY A 105 24.78 19.38 14.80
N ARG A 106 23.82 19.46 15.72
CA ARG A 106 24.06 19.34 17.17
C ARG A 106 23.05 18.44 17.87
N SER A 107 23.50 17.72 18.90
CA SER A 107 22.62 17.01 19.84
C SER A 107 21.89 18.02 20.73
N LEU A 108 20.58 17.81 20.88
CA LEU A 108 19.75 18.55 21.82
C LEU A 108 19.49 17.78 23.12
N GLY A 109 19.93 16.52 23.21
CA GLY A 109 19.74 15.67 24.39
C GLY A 109 18.45 14.84 24.36
N ARG A 110 18.10 14.26 25.52
CA ARG A 110 16.98 13.32 25.69
C ARG A 110 15.75 13.97 26.32
N SER A 111 14.58 13.49 25.92
CA SER A 111 13.34 13.66 26.68
C SER A 111 13.28 12.68 27.87
N PRO A 112 12.39 12.91 28.86
CA PRO A 112 12.07 11.91 29.86
C PRO A 112 11.69 10.56 29.24
N THR A 113 11.91 9.49 30.00
CA THR A 113 11.58 8.14 29.55
C THR A 113 10.08 7.96 29.43
N ILE A 114 9.63 7.33 28.35
CA ILE A 114 8.22 7.09 28.05
C ILE A 114 7.95 5.58 28.10
N ALA A 115 6.92 5.17 28.84
CA ALA A 115 6.41 3.81 28.75
C ALA A 115 5.70 3.65 27.40
N SER A 116 6.18 2.71 26.58
CA SER A 116 5.71 2.53 25.22
C SER A 116 5.79 1.05 24.86
N ALA A 117 4.67 0.47 24.47
CA ALA A 117 4.55 -0.90 24.00
C ALA A 117 5.08 -1.95 25.00
N GLY A 118 4.81 -1.73 26.29
CA GLY A 118 5.31 -2.57 27.39
C GLY A 118 6.83 -2.46 27.60
N ARG A 119 7.48 -1.47 27.00
CA ARG A 119 8.91 -1.18 27.07
C ARG A 119 9.14 0.27 27.46
N ILE A 120 10.42 0.65 27.58
CA ILE A 120 10.83 2.02 27.82
C ILE A 120 11.40 2.59 26.53
N ALA A 121 10.85 3.69 26.06
CA ALA A 121 11.42 4.52 25.02
C ALA A 121 12.14 5.73 25.64
N ARG A 122 13.21 6.19 24.98
CA ARG A 122 13.99 7.35 25.42
C ARG A 122 14.19 8.30 24.24
N PRO A 123 13.20 9.15 23.92
CA PRO A 123 13.29 10.06 22.81
C PRO A 123 14.53 10.95 22.94
N PHE A 124 15.22 11.21 21.84
CA PHE A 124 16.29 12.19 21.78
C PHE A 124 16.25 13.00 20.50
N TYR A 125 16.82 14.20 20.53
CA TYR A 125 16.64 15.18 19.48
C TYR A 125 17.97 15.72 18.96
N ILE A 126 17.97 16.04 17.66
CA ILE A 126 19.11 16.58 16.92
C ILE A 126 18.60 17.76 16.09
N LEU A 127 19.37 18.84 16.05
CA LEU A 127 19.19 19.94 15.10
C LEU A 127 20.26 19.83 14.01
N LEU A 128 19.87 19.68 12.75
CA LEU A 128 20.78 19.68 11.62
C LEU A 128 21.10 21.12 11.19
N ASN A 129 22.34 21.34 10.75
CA ASN A 129 22.81 22.63 10.22
C ASN A 129 22.46 22.80 8.73
N GLU A 130 22.05 21.73 8.05
CA GLU A 130 21.70 21.75 6.64
C GLU A 130 20.51 22.70 6.37
N SER A 131 20.47 23.26 5.16
CA SER A 131 19.32 24.02 4.63
C SER A 131 18.15 23.08 4.29
N SER A 132 17.71 22.30 5.26
CA SER A 132 16.50 21.47 5.20
C SER A 132 15.34 22.29 5.76
N ASP A 133 14.18 22.24 5.08
CA ASP A 133 12.96 22.88 5.58
C ASP A 133 12.52 22.30 6.94
N GLU A 134 12.90 21.05 7.20
CA GLU A 134 12.73 20.37 8.48
C GLU A 134 14.11 20.02 9.04
N PRO A 135 14.78 20.87 9.84
CA PRO A 135 16.12 20.58 10.35
C PRO A 135 16.09 19.80 11.69
N TYR A 136 14.96 19.77 12.38
CA TYR A 136 14.83 19.03 13.64
C TYR A 136 14.56 17.56 13.38
N ARG A 137 15.28 16.69 14.10
CA ARG A 137 15.10 15.25 14.08
C ARG A 137 14.86 14.75 15.49
N GLY A 138 13.84 13.95 15.69
CA GLY A 138 13.61 13.20 16.93
C GLY A 138 13.74 11.71 16.68
N PHE A 139 14.28 10.96 17.62
CA PHE A 139 14.46 9.51 17.49
C PHE A 139 13.99 8.81 18.75
N ALA A 140 13.32 7.68 18.60
CA ALA A 140 13.10 6.73 19.68
C ALA A 140 13.22 5.31 19.14
N VAL A 141 13.77 4.41 19.96
CA VAL A 141 13.99 3.01 19.58
C VAL A 141 13.26 2.09 20.55
N LEU A 142 12.47 1.16 20.02
CA LEU A 142 11.87 0.07 20.78
C LEU A 142 12.52 -1.25 20.37
N LYS A 143 13.32 -1.84 21.25
CA LYS A 143 13.93 -3.15 20.98
C LYS A 143 12.86 -4.25 21.10
N LEU A 144 12.59 -4.98 20.02
CA LEU A 144 11.58 -6.03 19.98
C LEU A 144 12.16 -7.36 20.44
N THR A 145 13.27 -7.76 19.80
CA THR A 145 14.03 -8.98 20.07
C THR A 145 15.52 -8.66 20.20
N SER A 146 16.41 -9.65 20.28
CA SER A 146 17.86 -9.42 20.24
C SER A 146 18.35 -8.84 18.90
N VAL A 147 17.59 -9.04 17.82
CA VAL A 147 17.97 -8.66 16.44
C VAL A 147 17.01 -7.67 15.79
N ASP A 148 15.80 -7.51 16.31
CA ASP A 148 14.79 -6.61 15.75
C ASP A 148 14.49 -5.43 16.67
N PHE A 149 14.31 -4.26 16.08
CA PHE A 149 13.86 -3.05 16.76
C PHE A 149 12.97 -2.19 15.86
N VAL A 150 12.16 -1.35 16.49
CA VAL A 150 11.38 -0.30 15.81
C VAL A 150 12.08 1.01 16.00
N LEU A 151 12.36 1.70 14.90
CA LEU A 151 12.85 3.07 14.90
C LEU A 151 11.69 4.00 14.59
N PHE A 152 11.44 4.92 15.52
CA PHE A 152 10.59 6.08 15.31
C PHE A 152 11.49 7.28 15.02
N GLN A 153 11.15 8.05 13.99
CA GLN A 153 11.88 9.23 13.58
C GLN A 153 10.92 10.40 13.31
N LEU A 154 11.00 11.45 14.11
CA LEU A 154 10.33 12.73 13.90
C LEU A 154 11.17 13.61 12.97
N SER A 155 10.54 14.32 12.05
CA SER A 155 11.09 15.46 11.30
C SER A 155 10.16 16.66 11.42
N ALA A 156 10.69 17.84 11.74
CA ALA A 156 9.92 19.06 11.92
C ALA A 156 10.74 20.31 11.56
N ASP A 157 10.05 21.40 11.23
CA ASP A 157 10.63 22.73 11.07
C ASP A 157 10.83 23.43 12.43
N ASP A 158 11.50 24.58 12.41
CA ASP A 158 11.81 25.37 13.62
C ASP A 158 10.57 25.94 14.30
N VAL A 159 9.54 26.30 13.53
CA VAL A 159 8.31 26.91 14.05
C VAL A 159 7.46 25.89 14.78
N HIS A 160 7.43 24.65 14.29
CA HIS A 160 6.54 23.61 14.76
C HIS A 160 7.20 22.57 15.66
N PHE A 161 8.53 22.62 15.85
CA PHE A 161 9.28 21.58 16.56
C PHE A 161 8.70 21.21 17.93
N GLU A 162 8.45 22.18 18.82
CA GLU A 162 7.94 21.87 20.16
C GLU A 162 6.57 21.19 20.10
N ARG A 163 5.67 21.66 19.23
CA ARG A 163 4.36 21.04 19.07
C ARG A 163 4.48 19.63 18.49
N ALA A 164 5.33 19.45 17.48
CA ALA A 164 5.59 18.16 16.87
C ALA A 164 6.21 17.18 17.85
N ARG A 165 7.11 17.65 18.72
CA ARG A 165 7.74 16.89 19.80
C ARG A 165 6.69 16.36 20.79
N GLU A 166 5.83 17.24 21.30
CA GLU A 166 4.75 16.84 22.21
C GLU A 166 3.86 15.76 21.59
N VAL A 167 3.38 16.00 20.37
CA VAL A 167 2.53 15.05 19.63
C VAL A 167 3.24 13.71 19.43
N TYR A 168 4.49 13.75 18.98
CA TYR A 168 5.33 12.58 18.76
C TYR A 168 5.49 11.73 20.02
N GLU A 169 5.78 12.36 21.15
CA GLU A 169 6.00 11.67 22.42
C GLU A 169 4.69 11.09 23.00
N VAL A 170 3.56 11.80 22.90
CA VAL A 170 2.25 11.25 23.30
C VAL A 170 1.85 10.07 22.41
N MET A 171 2.03 10.18 21.09
CA MET A 171 1.79 9.08 20.15
C MET A 171 2.67 7.86 20.48
N LEU A 172 3.95 8.08 20.77
CA LEU A 172 4.87 7.02 21.19
C LEU A 172 4.41 6.35 22.49
N GLY A 173 3.92 7.12 23.46
CA GLY A 173 3.36 6.60 24.71
C GLY A 173 2.08 5.77 24.52
N SER A 174 1.33 6.01 23.45
CA SER A 174 0.13 5.24 23.10
C SER A 174 0.42 3.89 22.43
N ALA A 175 1.69 3.61 22.12
CA ALA A 175 2.04 2.43 21.35
C ALA A 175 1.92 1.13 22.18
N GLU A 176 1.52 0.06 21.51
CA GLU A 176 1.27 -1.27 22.06
C GLU A 176 1.79 -2.34 21.12
N LEU A 177 2.46 -3.38 21.66
CA LEU A 177 2.84 -4.55 20.88
C LEU A 177 1.67 -5.53 20.83
N LEU A 178 1.24 -5.86 19.63
CA LEU A 178 0.26 -6.90 19.39
C LEU A 178 0.94 -8.26 19.48
N THR A 179 0.31 -9.20 20.18
CA THR A 179 0.78 -10.58 20.19
C THR A 179 0.51 -11.23 18.84
N HIS A 180 1.32 -12.23 18.48
CA HIS A 180 1.07 -13.04 17.29
C HIS A 180 -0.32 -13.66 17.30
N ASP A 181 -0.83 -14.05 18.47
CA ASP A 181 -2.16 -14.64 18.61
C ASP A 181 -3.27 -13.66 18.23
N VAL A 182 -3.20 -12.40 18.67
CA VAL A 182 -4.19 -11.36 18.32
C VAL A 182 -4.17 -11.07 16.83
N LEU A 183 -2.98 -10.98 16.21
CA LEU A 183 -2.86 -10.78 14.77
C LEU A 183 -3.39 -11.97 13.97
N ASN A 184 -3.12 -13.20 14.44
CA ASN A 184 -3.59 -14.42 13.81
C ASN A 184 -5.11 -14.60 13.96
N GLU A 185 -5.68 -14.28 15.12
CA GLU A 185 -7.13 -14.34 15.38
C GLU A 185 -7.89 -13.35 14.51
N ARG A 186 -7.41 -12.11 14.41
CA ARG A 186 -7.99 -11.11 13.51
C ARG A 186 -7.93 -11.57 12.06
N ARG A 187 -6.75 -11.99 11.58
CA ARG A 187 -6.56 -12.54 10.24
C ARG A 187 -7.49 -13.73 9.98
N GLY A 188 -7.61 -14.64 10.95
CA GLY A 188 -8.51 -15.79 10.87
C GLY A 188 -9.97 -15.36 10.70
N THR A 189 -10.41 -14.39 11.50
CA THR A 189 -11.77 -13.84 11.45
C THR A 189 -12.08 -13.19 10.09
N GLU A 190 -11.18 -12.35 9.59
CA GLU A 190 -11.32 -11.68 8.28
C GLU A 190 -11.33 -12.68 7.12
N ILE A 191 -10.48 -13.72 7.18
CA ILE A 191 -10.46 -14.80 6.19
C ILE A 191 -11.77 -15.59 6.24
N SER A 192 -12.21 -16.00 7.43
CA SER A 192 -13.47 -16.74 7.59
C SER A 192 -14.68 -15.93 7.11
N ALA A 193 -14.71 -14.62 7.36
CA ALA A 193 -15.73 -13.72 6.82
C ALA A 193 -15.70 -13.67 5.29
N GLY A 194 -14.50 -13.62 4.69
CA GLY A 194 -14.30 -13.68 3.25
C GLY A 194 -14.77 -15.00 2.64
N VAL A 195 -14.37 -16.13 3.23
CA VAL A 195 -14.77 -17.49 2.81
C VAL A 195 -16.28 -17.65 2.89
N ALA A 196 -16.91 -17.24 3.99
CA ALA A 196 -18.35 -17.32 4.17
C ALA A 196 -19.11 -16.48 3.14
N LEU A 197 -18.59 -15.29 2.80
CA LEU A 197 -19.17 -14.45 1.76
C LEU A 197 -19.06 -15.11 0.38
N LEU A 198 -17.86 -15.58 0.01
CA LEU A 198 -17.63 -16.23 -1.28
C LEU A 198 -18.42 -17.53 -1.44
N GLY A 199 -18.60 -18.29 -0.35
CA GLY A 199 -19.45 -19.48 -0.34
C GLY A 199 -20.93 -19.18 -0.59
N GLY A 200 -21.36 -17.95 -0.33
CA GLY A 200 -22.70 -17.46 -0.65
C GLY A 200 -22.87 -16.93 -2.08
N LEU A 201 -21.79 -16.77 -2.85
CA LEU A 201 -21.85 -16.26 -4.22
C LEU A 201 -22.06 -17.41 -5.22
N SER A 202 -23.15 -17.35 -5.97
CA SER A 202 -23.44 -18.27 -7.07
C SER A 202 -22.88 -17.75 -8.39
N ALA A 203 -22.80 -18.62 -9.42
CA ALA A 203 -22.47 -18.19 -10.78
C ALA A 203 -23.35 -17.01 -11.25
N ALA A 204 -24.64 -17.01 -10.92
CA ALA A 204 -25.54 -15.90 -11.24
C ALA A 204 -25.13 -14.56 -10.60
N ALA A 205 -24.48 -14.58 -9.43
CA ALA A 205 -23.95 -13.35 -8.81
C ALA A 205 -22.80 -12.76 -9.64
N TYR A 206 -21.90 -13.61 -10.15
CA TYR A 206 -20.82 -13.22 -11.05
C TYR A 206 -21.36 -12.71 -12.38
N GLU A 207 -22.28 -13.44 -13.00
CA GLU A 207 -22.91 -13.05 -14.27
C GLU A 207 -23.56 -11.67 -14.16
N ALA A 208 -24.21 -11.39 -13.04
CA ALA A 208 -24.84 -10.11 -12.82
C ALA A 208 -23.82 -8.99 -12.56
N VAL A 209 -22.75 -9.23 -11.80
CA VAL A 209 -21.64 -8.26 -11.68
C VAL A 209 -21.00 -7.95 -13.04
N ILE A 210 -20.76 -8.96 -13.86
CA ILE A 210 -20.19 -8.79 -15.20
C ILE A 210 -21.13 -7.98 -16.10
N ARG A 211 -22.43 -8.26 -16.05
CA ARG A 211 -23.44 -7.50 -16.78
C ARG A 211 -23.51 -6.03 -16.35
N ASP A 212 -23.33 -5.77 -15.05
CA ASP A 212 -23.37 -4.44 -14.46
C ASP A 212 -22.05 -3.66 -14.60
N CYS A 213 -20.98 -4.34 -15.06
CA CYS A 213 -19.64 -3.81 -15.32
C CYS A 213 -19.43 -3.59 -16.83
N PRO A 214 -19.96 -2.48 -17.40
CA PRO A 214 -19.72 -2.18 -18.80
C PRO A 214 -18.23 -1.98 -19.06
N GLU A 215 -17.87 -2.06 -20.33
CA GLU A 215 -16.56 -1.62 -20.76
C GLU A 215 -16.33 -0.17 -20.33
N GLN A 216 -15.20 0.09 -19.67
CA GLN A 216 -14.93 1.37 -19.03
C GLN A 216 -13.47 1.77 -19.20
N PHE A 217 -13.24 3.05 -19.50
CA PHE A 217 -11.92 3.67 -19.39
C PHE A 217 -11.76 4.35 -18.03
N GLU A 218 -10.55 4.26 -17.49
CA GLU A 218 -10.16 4.91 -16.25
C GLU A 218 -8.89 5.73 -16.48
N ARG A 219 -8.97 7.03 -16.19
CA ARG A 219 -7.83 7.94 -16.18
C ARG A 219 -7.06 7.79 -14.87
N ILE A 220 -5.73 7.75 -14.93
CA ILE A 220 -4.83 7.65 -13.78
C ILE A 220 -3.92 8.89 -13.77
N TYR A 221 -4.01 9.70 -12.71
CA TYR A 221 -3.34 10.99 -12.66
C TYR A 221 -2.99 11.41 -11.23
N ARG A 222 -2.06 12.37 -11.10
CA ARG A 222 -1.79 13.08 -9.84
C ARG A 222 -2.47 14.45 -9.88
N PRO A 223 -3.29 14.80 -8.86
CA PRO A 223 -3.94 16.11 -8.79
C PRO A 223 -2.93 17.27 -8.81
N ALA A 224 -3.30 18.37 -9.47
CA ALA A 224 -2.58 19.63 -9.37
C ALA A 224 -2.95 20.38 -8.08
N PRO A 225 -2.02 21.15 -7.46
CA PRO A 225 -2.33 21.96 -6.28
C PRO A 225 -3.50 22.93 -6.46
N GLY A 226 -3.65 23.50 -7.66
CA GLY A 226 -4.75 24.41 -7.99
C GLY A 226 -6.05 23.73 -8.44
N GLY A 227 -6.08 22.40 -8.54
CA GLY A 227 -7.25 21.62 -8.97
C GLY A 227 -7.64 21.76 -10.44
N ALA A 228 -6.88 22.50 -11.25
CA ALA A 228 -7.13 22.64 -12.68
C ALA A 228 -6.73 21.37 -13.45
N GLU A 229 -7.65 20.82 -14.25
CA GLU A 229 -7.43 19.57 -15.02
C GLU A 229 -6.24 19.67 -16.00
N ALA A 230 -6.01 20.86 -16.55
CA ALA A 230 -4.88 21.14 -17.44
C ALA A 230 -3.52 20.94 -16.75
N ASP A 231 -3.45 21.20 -15.44
CA ASP A 231 -2.21 21.16 -14.66
C ASP A 231 -1.98 19.80 -13.97
N GLU A 232 -2.97 18.90 -14.00
CA GLU A 232 -2.84 17.55 -13.44
C GLU A 232 -1.74 16.75 -14.18
N LYS A 233 -0.89 16.03 -13.45
CA LYS A 233 0.14 15.16 -14.07
C LYS A 233 -0.52 13.84 -14.48
N GLU A 234 -0.61 13.58 -15.77
CA GLU A 234 -1.04 12.26 -16.24
C GLU A 234 0.00 11.20 -15.87
N ILE A 235 -0.48 10.06 -15.38
CA ILE A 235 0.34 8.88 -15.12
C ILE A 235 0.01 7.78 -16.13
N GLY A 236 -1.25 7.66 -16.54
CA GLY A 236 -1.67 6.61 -17.45
C GLY A 236 -3.18 6.53 -17.61
N TYR A 237 -3.61 5.45 -18.25
CA TYR A 237 -5.01 5.05 -18.27
C TYR A 237 -5.12 3.53 -18.33
N ARG A 238 -6.32 3.02 -18.09
CA ARG A 238 -6.66 1.62 -18.40
C ARG A 238 -8.06 1.50 -18.95
N ARG A 239 -8.29 0.46 -19.74
CA ARG A 239 -9.57 0.00 -20.24
C ARG A 239 -9.88 -1.34 -19.58
N VAL A 240 -11.04 -1.44 -18.93
CA VAL A 240 -11.49 -2.64 -18.23
C VAL A 240 -12.73 -3.18 -18.93
N LYS A 241 -12.75 -4.49 -19.20
CA LYS A 241 -13.89 -5.17 -19.84
C LYS A 241 -14.06 -6.56 -19.24
N ALA A 242 -15.26 -6.88 -18.77
CA ALA A 242 -15.61 -8.22 -18.33
C ALA A 242 -16.64 -8.83 -19.29
N TRP A 243 -16.60 -10.14 -19.48
CA TRP A 243 -17.59 -10.88 -20.26
C TRP A 243 -17.68 -12.34 -19.81
N ILE A 244 -18.69 -13.04 -20.34
CA ILE A 244 -18.85 -14.49 -20.18
C ILE A 244 -18.45 -15.12 -21.51
N GLY A 245 -17.62 -16.14 -21.47
CA GLY A 245 -17.14 -16.81 -22.67
C GLY A 245 -16.23 -17.99 -22.38
N PRO A 246 -15.73 -18.64 -23.45
CA PRO A 246 -14.93 -19.85 -23.33
C PRO A 246 -13.50 -19.51 -22.90
N ARG A 247 -12.77 -20.48 -22.35
CA ARG A 247 -11.38 -20.26 -21.85
C ARG A 247 -10.44 -19.80 -22.97
N GLU A 248 -10.72 -20.18 -24.21
CA GLU A 248 -9.96 -19.86 -25.41
C GLU A 248 -9.88 -18.34 -25.66
N ASP A 249 -10.84 -17.57 -25.15
CA ASP A 249 -10.84 -16.10 -25.23
C ASP A 249 -9.67 -15.48 -24.45
N LEU A 250 -8.99 -16.23 -23.58
CA LEU A 250 -7.78 -15.81 -22.88
C LEU A 250 -6.69 -15.31 -23.85
N MET A 251 -6.57 -15.97 -25.00
CA MET A 251 -5.55 -15.68 -26.02
C MET A 251 -6.13 -14.93 -27.22
N ALA A 252 -7.45 -14.71 -27.24
CA ALA A 252 -8.11 -14.06 -28.36
C ALA A 252 -7.82 -12.55 -28.40
N ALA A 253 -7.78 -12.00 -29.61
CA ALA A 253 -7.69 -10.56 -29.80
C ALA A 253 -8.97 -9.85 -29.36
N GLU A 254 -10.12 -10.46 -29.66
CA GLU A 254 -11.47 -10.01 -29.32
C GLU A 254 -12.28 -11.19 -28.78
N PRO A 255 -13.28 -10.95 -27.92
CA PRO A 255 -14.17 -12.00 -27.43
C PRO A 255 -14.82 -12.77 -28.58
N THR A 256 -14.81 -14.10 -28.51
CA THR A 256 -15.66 -14.90 -29.40
C THR A 256 -17.12 -14.62 -29.07
N ARG A 257 -18.00 -14.60 -30.08
CA ARG A 257 -19.37 -14.09 -29.92
C ARG A 257 -20.09 -14.75 -28.74
N PRO A 258 -20.75 -13.98 -27.85
CA PRO A 258 -21.55 -14.54 -26.78
C PRO A 258 -22.76 -15.27 -27.37
N GLY A 259 -23.01 -16.53 -27.00
CA GLY A 259 -24.28 -17.17 -27.38
C GLY A 259 -24.41 -18.69 -27.40
N ALA A 260 -23.42 -19.47 -26.97
CA ALA A 260 -23.57 -20.91 -26.87
C ALA A 260 -23.24 -21.35 -25.44
N ASP A 261 -24.29 -21.56 -24.63
CA ASP A 261 -24.21 -22.02 -23.24
C ASP A 261 -23.80 -23.51 -23.22
N ASP A 262 -22.63 -23.82 -23.78
CA ASP A 262 -22.15 -25.18 -24.04
C ASP A 262 -21.53 -25.82 -22.78
N GLY A 263 -21.80 -25.25 -21.60
CA GLY A 263 -21.31 -25.72 -20.30
C GLY A 263 -19.81 -25.53 -20.05
N GLY A 264 -19.03 -25.08 -21.06
CA GLY A 264 -17.60 -24.79 -20.97
C GLY A 264 -17.24 -23.33 -20.66
N ASP A 265 -18.23 -22.44 -20.67
CA ASP A 265 -18.02 -21.00 -20.47
C ASP A 265 -17.67 -20.66 -19.02
N GLY A 266 -16.77 -19.69 -18.85
CA GLY A 266 -16.43 -19.08 -17.59
C GLY A 266 -16.57 -17.56 -17.63
N PHE A 267 -15.99 -16.92 -16.64
CA PHE A 267 -15.92 -15.48 -16.50
C PHE A 267 -14.57 -14.99 -17.00
N LEU A 268 -14.58 -13.95 -17.81
CA LEU A 268 -13.38 -13.30 -18.31
C LEU A 268 -13.32 -11.83 -17.91
N LEU A 269 -12.09 -11.36 -17.71
CA LEU A 269 -11.76 -9.97 -17.45
C LEU A 269 -10.53 -9.60 -18.25
N ARG A 270 -10.61 -8.54 -19.04
CA ARG A 270 -9.49 -7.91 -19.74
C ARG A 270 -9.21 -6.53 -19.18
N ILE A 271 -7.93 -6.25 -18.98
CA ILE A 271 -7.42 -4.94 -18.60
C ILE A 271 -6.31 -4.59 -19.59
N ASP A 272 -6.55 -3.55 -20.39
CA ASP A 272 -5.52 -2.93 -21.21
C ASP A 272 -5.06 -1.66 -20.50
N GLY A 273 -3.76 -1.47 -20.31
CA GLY A 273 -3.20 -0.33 -19.58
C GLY A 273 -2.08 0.35 -20.35
N LEU A 274 -1.93 1.65 -20.13
CA LEU A 274 -0.75 2.41 -20.52
C LEU A 274 -0.32 3.24 -19.32
N VAL A 275 0.96 3.15 -18.97
CA VAL A 275 1.58 3.96 -17.90
C VAL A 275 2.80 4.68 -18.44
N LEU A 276 2.91 5.97 -18.13
CA LEU A 276 4.07 6.81 -18.40
C LEU A 276 5.10 6.60 -17.28
N LEU A 277 6.33 6.29 -17.66
CA LEU A 277 7.45 6.14 -16.74
C LEU A 277 8.18 7.48 -16.61
N ASP A 278 8.76 7.75 -15.44
CA ASP A 278 9.40 9.05 -15.16
C ASP A 278 10.63 9.33 -16.05
N ASP A 279 11.21 8.31 -16.69
CA ASP A 279 12.31 8.43 -17.65
C ASP A 279 11.84 8.70 -19.10
N GLY A 280 10.54 8.97 -19.29
CA GLY A 280 9.95 9.26 -20.59
C GLY A 280 9.67 8.03 -21.45
N ARG A 281 9.91 6.82 -20.94
CA ARG A 281 9.39 5.57 -21.53
C ARG A 281 7.91 5.40 -21.21
N ARG A 282 7.26 4.46 -21.88
CA ARG A 282 5.92 3.99 -21.51
C ARG A 282 5.87 2.48 -21.33
N ALA A 283 4.97 2.02 -20.49
CA ALA A 283 4.64 0.61 -20.33
C ALA A 283 3.21 0.38 -20.80
N ASP A 284 3.08 -0.41 -21.88
CA ASP A 284 1.79 -0.89 -22.38
C ASP A 284 1.53 -2.27 -21.79
N SER A 285 0.36 -2.53 -21.22
CA SER A 285 -0.01 -3.83 -20.68
C SER A 285 -1.33 -4.33 -21.25
N LYS A 286 -1.41 -5.64 -21.44
CA LYS A 286 -2.64 -6.38 -21.72
C LYS A 286 -2.70 -7.57 -20.77
N SER A 287 -3.71 -7.57 -19.92
CA SER A 287 -3.99 -8.64 -18.97
C SER A 287 -5.34 -9.26 -19.30
N VAL A 288 -5.42 -10.58 -19.39
CA VAL A 288 -6.66 -11.32 -19.54
C VAL A 288 -6.72 -12.40 -18.46
N TYR A 289 -7.83 -12.47 -17.75
CA TYR A 289 -8.08 -13.42 -16.67
C TYR A 289 -9.31 -14.24 -17.01
N TYR A 290 -9.27 -15.52 -16.68
CA TYR A 290 -10.37 -16.48 -16.82
C TYR A 290 -10.63 -17.17 -15.48
N LEU A 291 -11.91 -17.39 -15.15
CA LEU A 291 -12.36 -18.15 -14.00
C LEU A 291 -13.52 -19.08 -14.42
N SER A 292 -13.42 -20.37 -14.14
CA SER A 292 -14.53 -21.30 -14.37
C SER A 292 -15.72 -20.96 -13.47
N ARG A 293 -16.95 -21.30 -13.89
CA ARG A 293 -18.17 -21.00 -13.10
C ARG A 293 -18.19 -21.63 -11.70
N ASP A 294 -17.54 -22.78 -11.54
CA ASP A 294 -17.37 -23.48 -10.26
C ASP A 294 -16.18 -22.95 -9.43
N ARG A 295 -15.43 -21.97 -9.96
CA ARG A 295 -14.25 -21.32 -9.37
C ARG A 295 -13.08 -22.27 -9.11
N ARG A 296 -13.12 -23.50 -9.62
CA ARG A 296 -12.06 -24.50 -9.42
C ARG A 296 -10.89 -24.33 -10.38
N GLN A 297 -11.09 -23.63 -11.49
CA GLN A 297 -10.06 -23.38 -12.48
C GLN A 297 -9.94 -21.89 -12.75
N GLU A 298 -8.72 -21.40 -12.83
CA GLU A 298 -8.44 -20.08 -13.41
C GLU A 298 -7.23 -20.18 -14.34
N ALA A 299 -7.15 -19.23 -15.25
CA ALA A 299 -5.98 -19.02 -16.09
C ALA A 299 -5.83 -17.53 -16.36
N TRP A 300 -4.61 -17.08 -16.59
CA TRP A 300 -4.36 -15.70 -16.96
C TRP A 300 -3.18 -15.56 -17.88
N SER A 301 -3.23 -14.49 -18.68
CA SER A 301 -2.12 -14.03 -19.50
C SER A 301 -1.92 -12.56 -19.22
N VAL A 302 -0.69 -12.17 -18.89
CA VAL A 302 -0.28 -10.77 -18.83
C VAL A 302 0.87 -10.59 -19.80
N THR A 303 0.77 -9.58 -20.65
CA THR A 303 1.84 -9.10 -21.50
C THR A 303 2.08 -7.64 -21.18
N MET A 304 3.33 -7.27 -20.96
CA MET A 304 3.76 -5.90 -20.75
C MET A 304 4.90 -5.59 -21.72
N ALA A 305 4.82 -4.46 -22.41
CA ALA A 305 5.85 -3.97 -23.31
C ALA A 305 6.32 -2.59 -22.82
N ILE A 306 7.59 -2.51 -22.42
CA ILE A 306 8.23 -1.24 -22.09
C ILE A 306 8.84 -0.67 -23.36
N ARG A 307 8.35 0.50 -23.78
CA ARG A 307 8.75 1.17 -25.01
C ARG A 307 9.55 2.43 -24.70
N ALA A 308 10.76 2.48 -25.24
CA ALA A 308 11.51 3.72 -25.38
C ALA A 308 11.02 4.51 -26.60
N ARG A 309 11.43 5.78 -26.72
CA ARG A 309 11.15 6.61 -27.91
C ARG A 309 11.67 5.98 -29.21
N SER A 310 12.71 5.16 -29.13
CA SER A 310 13.29 4.43 -30.25
C SER A 310 13.80 3.07 -29.79
N GLY A 311 13.66 2.04 -30.62
CA GLY A 311 14.18 0.69 -30.36
C GLY A 311 13.10 -0.38 -30.29
N LYS A 312 13.52 -1.63 -30.09
CA LYS A 312 12.59 -2.74 -29.84
C LYS A 312 12.09 -2.66 -28.39
N PRO A 313 10.80 -2.94 -28.13
CA PRO A 313 10.28 -2.97 -26.77
C PRO A 313 10.90 -4.10 -25.95
N ASP A 314 11.11 -3.84 -24.66
CA ASP A 314 11.37 -4.90 -23.68
C ASP A 314 10.03 -5.54 -23.33
N VAL A 315 9.87 -6.82 -23.68
CA VAL A 315 8.63 -7.55 -23.46
C VAL A 315 8.78 -8.45 -22.25
N TRP A 316 7.79 -8.36 -21.36
CA TRP A 316 7.60 -9.23 -20.22
C TRP A 316 6.25 -9.94 -20.40
N THR A 317 6.21 -11.25 -20.17
CA THR A 317 4.99 -12.05 -20.24
C THR A 317 4.88 -12.97 -19.04
N GLU A 318 3.66 -13.13 -18.54
CA GLU A 318 3.29 -14.07 -17.50
C GLU A 318 2.09 -14.90 -17.95
N LEU A 319 2.21 -16.21 -17.80
CA LEU A 319 1.14 -17.16 -18.04
C LEU A 319 0.92 -17.97 -16.77
N GLY A 320 -0.24 -17.84 -16.17
CA GLY A 320 -0.59 -18.59 -14.98
C GLY A 320 -1.83 -19.45 -15.18
N ALA A 321 -1.87 -20.54 -14.45
CA ALA A 321 -3.05 -21.39 -14.34
C ALA A 321 -3.12 -21.99 -12.94
N ARG A 322 -4.35 -22.17 -12.47
CA ARG A 322 -4.64 -22.94 -11.26
C ARG A 322 -5.78 -23.92 -11.54
N SER A 323 -5.65 -25.12 -11.00
CA SER A 323 -6.69 -26.15 -10.98
C SER A 323 -6.76 -26.74 -9.57
N GLY A 324 -7.87 -26.50 -8.88
CA GLY A 324 -7.99 -26.77 -7.44
C GLY A 324 -6.95 -25.97 -6.66
N ASP A 325 -6.11 -26.66 -5.89
CA ASP A 325 -5.07 -26.06 -5.05
C ASP A 325 -3.68 -26.06 -5.70
N SER A 326 -3.58 -26.50 -6.97
CA SER A 326 -2.33 -26.50 -7.72
C SER A 326 -2.26 -25.27 -8.62
N MET A 327 -1.21 -24.47 -8.46
CA MET A 327 -0.92 -23.29 -9.27
C MET A 327 0.46 -23.41 -9.94
N SER A 328 0.57 -22.97 -11.18
CA SER A 328 1.82 -22.80 -11.90
C SER A 328 1.81 -21.48 -12.64
N VAL A 329 2.91 -20.74 -12.54
CA VAL A 329 3.07 -19.45 -13.23
C VAL A 329 4.40 -19.47 -13.97
N GLN A 330 4.36 -19.23 -15.28
CA GLN A 330 5.52 -19.11 -16.14
C GLN A 330 5.77 -17.63 -16.44
N ILE A 331 6.99 -17.18 -16.18
CA ILE A 331 7.43 -15.80 -16.36
C ILE A 331 8.54 -15.78 -17.40
N ASN A 332 8.42 -14.89 -18.36
CA ASN A 332 9.43 -14.65 -19.39
C ASN A 332 9.68 -13.13 -19.49
N GLN A 333 10.94 -12.73 -19.33
CA GLN A 333 11.37 -11.35 -19.33
C GLN A 333 12.55 -11.19 -20.28
N ALA A 334 12.54 -10.12 -21.09
CA ALA A 334 13.66 -9.77 -21.95
C ALA A 334 14.99 -9.72 -21.17
N GLY A 335 16.00 -10.43 -21.67
CA GLY A 335 17.32 -10.50 -21.06
C GLY A 335 17.45 -11.43 -19.85
N GLN A 336 16.38 -12.11 -19.43
CA GLN A 336 16.42 -13.11 -18.37
C GLN A 336 15.97 -14.48 -18.89
N SER A 337 16.44 -15.54 -18.23
CA SER A 337 15.94 -16.89 -18.52
C SER A 337 14.50 -17.01 -18.06
N ALA A 338 13.63 -17.51 -18.94
CA ALA A 338 12.27 -17.86 -18.56
C ALA A 338 12.30 -18.87 -17.41
N HIS A 339 11.41 -18.70 -16.45
CA HIS A 339 11.33 -19.58 -15.29
C HIS A 339 9.86 -19.83 -14.91
N THR A 340 9.66 -20.91 -14.15
CA THR A 340 8.33 -21.32 -13.69
C THR A 340 8.36 -21.40 -12.18
N ILE A 341 7.38 -20.77 -11.55
CA ILE A 341 7.13 -20.84 -10.11
C ILE A 341 5.84 -21.61 -9.84
N ARG A 342 5.72 -22.15 -8.63
CA ARG A 342 4.53 -22.88 -8.15
C ARG A 342 4.11 -22.32 -6.80
N PRO A 343 3.41 -21.17 -6.77
CA PRO A 343 2.98 -20.56 -5.53
C PRO A 343 2.09 -21.52 -4.74
N ALA A 344 2.40 -21.71 -3.46
CA ALA A 344 1.58 -22.56 -2.59
C ALA A 344 0.27 -21.84 -2.25
N ILE A 345 -0.86 -22.54 -2.41
CA ILE A 345 -2.17 -22.10 -1.91
C ILE A 345 -2.32 -22.68 -0.52
N GLU A 346 -2.03 -21.87 0.50
CA GLU A 346 -2.04 -22.29 1.89
C GLU A 346 -3.39 -21.97 2.54
N GLY A 347 -4.17 -23.00 2.83
CA GLY A 347 -5.42 -22.89 3.58
C GLY A 347 -6.59 -22.33 2.78
N GLU A 348 -7.58 -21.82 3.52
CA GLU A 348 -8.80 -21.25 2.95
C GLU A 348 -8.63 -19.76 2.59
N GLY A 349 -9.55 -19.24 1.77
CA GLY A 349 -9.63 -17.80 1.47
C GLY A 349 -8.81 -17.35 0.27
N TYR A 350 -8.27 -18.27 -0.53
CA TYR A 350 -7.71 -17.92 -1.84
C TYR A 350 -8.82 -17.44 -2.80
N ILE A 351 -8.54 -16.36 -3.52
CA ILE A 351 -9.35 -15.84 -4.62
C ILE A 351 -8.50 -15.74 -5.89
N SER A 352 -9.15 -16.02 -7.02
CA SER A 352 -8.56 -15.91 -8.35
C SER A 352 -8.13 -14.48 -8.67
N ARG A 353 -7.29 -14.34 -9.71
CA ARG A 353 -6.89 -13.03 -10.23
C ARG A 353 -8.10 -12.22 -10.71
N LEU A 354 -9.07 -12.86 -11.34
CA LEU A 354 -10.33 -12.22 -11.76
C LEU A 354 -11.14 -11.72 -10.55
N GLU A 355 -11.32 -12.58 -9.53
CA GLU A 355 -12.02 -12.20 -8.30
C GLU A 355 -11.30 -11.06 -7.59
N SER A 356 -9.97 -11.05 -7.52
CA SER A 356 -9.20 -9.96 -6.88
C SER A 356 -9.48 -8.58 -7.50
N TYR A 357 -9.91 -8.53 -8.76
CA TYR A 357 -10.39 -7.30 -9.41
C TYR A 357 -11.88 -7.03 -9.17
N LEU A 358 -12.74 -8.05 -9.22
CA LEU A 358 -14.19 -7.91 -9.09
C LEU A 358 -14.71 -7.92 -7.63
N ILE A 359 -13.82 -8.16 -6.66
CA ILE A 359 -14.20 -8.31 -5.27
C ILE A 359 -14.94 -7.08 -4.71
N PRO A 360 -14.62 -5.81 -5.05
CA PRO A 360 -15.44 -4.67 -4.61
C PRO A 360 -16.91 -4.80 -5.04
N GLN A 361 -17.15 -5.16 -6.30
CA GLN A 361 -18.50 -5.31 -6.86
C GLN A 361 -19.24 -6.49 -6.25
N LEU A 362 -18.54 -7.61 -6.05
CA LEU A 362 -19.12 -8.80 -5.41
C LEU A 362 -19.51 -8.51 -3.95
N LEU A 363 -18.66 -7.78 -3.21
CA LEU A 363 -18.95 -7.36 -1.82
C LEU A 363 -20.13 -6.38 -1.76
N ILE A 364 -20.16 -5.37 -2.62
CA ILE A 364 -21.25 -4.39 -2.69
C ILE A 364 -22.58 -5.09 -3.00
N ARG A 365 -22.56 -6.03 -3.95
CA ARG A 365 -23.75 -6.83 -4.31
C ARG A 365 -24.21 -7.73 -3.16
N ALA A 366 -23.28 -8.29 -2.39
CA ALA A 366 -23.61 -9.04 -1.18
C ALA A 366 -24.22 -8.13 -0.09
N GLY A 367 -23.97 -6.82 -0.15
CA GLY A 367 -24.63 -5.80 0.68
C GLY A 367 -24.23 -5.83 2.15
N LYS A 368 -23.11 -6.47 2.49
CA LYS A 368 -22.62 -6.67 3.86
C LYS A 368 -21.37 -5.81 4.10
N PRO A 369 -21.48 -4.68 4.81
CA PRO A 369 -20.29 -3.97 5.30
C PRO A 369 -19.49 -4.87 6.24
N GLY A 370 -18.16 -4.70 6.27
CA GLY A 370 -17.29 -5.48 7.14
C GLY A 370 -15.83 -5.48 6.69
N GLU A 371 -15.00 -6.16 7.48
CA GLU A 371 -13.60 -6.44 7.16
C GLU A 371 -13.47 -7.87 6.62
N TYR A 372 -12.73 -8.00 5.52
CA TYR A 372 -12.50 -9.24 4.80
C TYR A 372 -11.03 -9.40 4.49
N ALA A 373 -10.56 -10.64 4.40
CA ALA A 373 -9.23 -10.92 3.91
C ALA A 373 -9.23 -12.11 2.95
N PHE A 374 -8.39 -12.02 1.93
CA PHE A 374 -8.26 -13.02 0.89
C PHE A 374 -6.80 -13.20 0.52
N TYR A 375 -6.37 -14.42 0.22
CA TYR A 375 -5.10 -14.61 -0.49
C TYR A 375 -5.34 -14.45 -1.98
N SER A 376 -4.43 -13.79 -2.67
CA SER A 376 -4.42 -13.79 -4.13
C SER A 376 -2.98 -13.79 -4.62
N TYR A 377 -2.75 -14.33 -5.81
CA TYR A 377 -1.43 -14.28 -6.43
C TYR A 377 -1.02 -12.83 -6.69
N ASP A 378 0.12 -12.43 -6.12
CA ASP A 378 0.76 -11.14 -6.31
C ASP A 378 1.94 -11.31 -7.27
N GLN A 379 1.81 -10.69 -8.45
CA GLN A 379 2.77 -10.73 -9.53
C GLN A 379 4.13 -10.12 -9.15
N ALA A 380 4.16 -9.03 -8.38
CA ALA A 380 5.42 -8.39 -8.00
C ALA A 380 6.19 -9.22 -6.96
N ALA A 381 5.46 -10.01 -6.18
CA ALA A 381 6.01 -10.87 -5.15
C ALA A 381 6.23 -12.32 -5.58
N GLU A 382 5.77 -12.69 -6.78
CA GLU A 382 5.76 -14.06 -7.29
C GLU A 382 5.18 -15.09 -6.30
N SER A 383 4.21 -14.67 -5.48
CA SER A 383 3.68 -15.47 -4.36
C SER A 383 2.25 -15.07 -4.03
N ASN A 384 1.54 -15.96 -3.32
CA ASN A 384 0.22 -15.64 -2.80
C ASN A 384 0.36 -14.72 -1.58
N ARG A 385 -0.29 -13.55 -1.63
CA ARG A 385 -0.27 -12.56 -0.55
C ARG A 385 -1.65 -12.27 -0.02
N LEU A 386 -1.71 -12.00 1.27
CA LEU A 386 -2.92 -11.56 1.94
C LEU A 386 -3.29 -10.15 1.48
N ARG A 387 -4.53 -9.98 1.05
CA ARG A 387 -5.15 -8.72 0.73
C ARG A 387 -6.32 -8.51 1.68
N ARG A 388 -6.33 -7.40 2.39
CA ARG A 388 -7.45 -7.00 3.25
C ARG A 388 -8.34 -6.02 2.54
N ILE A 389 -9.63 -6.12 2.81
CA ILE A 389 -10.66 -5.31 2.20
C ILE A 389 -11.65 -4.92 3.28
N GLU A 390 -11.78 -3.61 3.49
CA GLU A 390 -12.81 -3.03 4.31
C GLU A 390 -13.91 -2.49 3.40
N LEU A 391 -15.14 -2.94 3.58
CA LEU A 391 -16.32 -2.43 2.90
C LEU A 391 -17.18 -1.63 3.89
N ALA A 392 -17.41 -0.36 3.59
CA ALA A 392 -18.24 0.52 4.41
C ALA A 392 -19.30 1.23 3.56
N ARG A 393 -20.46 1.54 4.15
CA ARG A 393 -21.39 2.52 3.60
C ARG A 393 -20.93 3.91 4.02
N VAL A 394 -21.00 4.89 3.13
CA VAL A 394 -20.66 6.27 3.48
C VAL A 394 -21.86 6.90 4.21
N PRO A 395 -21.75 7.25 5.50
CA PRO A 395 -22.91 7.65 6.32
C PRO A 395 -23.72 8.80 5.73
N ASP A 396 -23.04 9.81 5.20
CA ASP A 396 -23.67 11.04 4.68
C ASP A 396 -24.07 10.96 3.20
N ARG A 397 -23.85 9.81 2.54
CA ARG A 397 -24.13 9.62 1.11
C ARG A 397 -24.81 8.26 0.86
N PRO A 398 -26.15 8.19 1.00
CA PRO A 398 -26.90 6.97 0.69
C PRO A 398 -26.58 6.45 -0.71
N GLY A 399 -26.41 5.13 -0.84
CA GLY A 399 -26.05 4.47 -2.10
C GLY A 399 -24.56 4.53 -2.46
N LEU A 400 -23.74 5.22 -1.67
CA LEU A 400 -22.29 5.25 -1.82
C LEU A 400 -21.63 4.21 -0.91
N TRP A 401 -20.78 3.38 -1.52
CA TRP A 401 -19.95 2.41 -0.85
C TRP A 401 -18.49 2.81 -0.93
N ARG A 402 -17.76 2.64 0.16
CA ARG A 402 -16.32 2.83 0.22
C ARG A 402 -15.65 1.48 0.43
N VAL A 403 -14.65 1.20 -0.39
CA VAL A 403 -13.83 0.01 -0.30
C VAL A 403 -12.39 0.43 -0.07
N THR A 404 -11.83 0.04 1.07
CA THR A 404 -10.40 0.23 1.36
C THR A 404 -9.70 -1.10 1.21
N THR A 405 -8.88 -1.24 0.18
CA THR A 405 -7.98 -2.38 0.01
C THR A 405 -6.64 -2.08 0.69
N ARG A 406 -6.11 -3.00 1.49
CA ARG A 406 -4.75 -2.95 2.03
C ARG A 406 -3.95 -4.18 1.59
N ARG A 407 -2.69 -3.96 1.18
CA ARG A 407 -1.72 -5.01 0.85
C ARG A 407 -0.71 -5.20 1.99
N VAL A 408 0.13 -6.23 1.89
CA VAL A 408 1.11 -6.62 2.93
C VAL A 408 2.14 -5.53 3.22
N ASP A 409 2.45 -4.68 2.23
CA ASP A 409 3.33 -3.52 2.35
C ASP A 409 2.63 -2.27 2.90
N GLU A 410 1.41 -2.44 3.45
CA GLU A 410 0.54 -1.39 3.95
C GLU A 410 0.17 -0.31 2.91
N GLN A 411 0.50 -0.52 1.62
CA GLN A 411 -0.09 0.25 0.54
C GLN A 411 -1.58 0.02 0.57
N PHE A 412 -2.33 1.11 0.46
CA PHE A 412 -3.77 1.05 0.43
C PHE A 412 -4.33 1.80 -0.77
N GLU A 413 -5.52 1.36 -1.15
CA GLU A 413 -6.35 1.99 -2.17
C GLU A 413 -7.75 2.15 -1.60
N THR A 414 -8.23 3.38 -1.52
CA THR A 414 -9.60 3.71 -1.13
C THR A 414 -10.40 4.07 -2.37
N ALA A 415 -11.42 3.28 -2.66
CA ALA A 415 -12.29 3.44 -3.82
C ALA A 415 -13.74 3.63 -3.40
N ASP A 416 -14.37 4.64 -3.98
CA ASP A 416 -15.79 4.92 -3.82
C ASP A 416 -16.56 4.35 -5.02
N PHE A 417 -17.65 3.63 -4.74
CA PHE A 417 -18.50 2.95 -5.70
C PHE A 417 -19.96 3.32 -5.48
N ASN A 418 -20.76 3.37 -6.54
CA ASN A 418 -22.22 3.48 -6.40
C ASN A 418 -22.85 2.13 -6.00
N GLU A 419 -24.17 2.13 -5.81
CA GLU A 419 -24.95 0.94 -5.43
C GLU A 419 -24.90 -0.22 -6.43
N TYR A 420 -24.48 0.05 -7.67
CA TYR A 420 -24.29 -0.96 -8.72
C TYR A 420 -22.86 -1.49 -8.77
N GLY A 421 -21.97 -1.05 -7.87
CA GLY A 421 -20.56 -1.43 -7.91
C GLY A 421 -19.76 -0.75 -9.02
N ARG A 422 -20.25 0.34 -9.61
CA ARG A 422 -19.47 1.12 -10.58
C ARG A 422 -18.54 2.06 -9.85
N LEU A 423 -17.27 2.06 -10.26
CA LEU A 423 -16.26 2.94 -9.70
C LEU A 423 -16.66 4.40 -9.92
N ILE A 424 -16.54 5.23 -8.89
CA ILE A 424 -16.70 6.70 -8.98
C ILE A 424 -15.32 7.36 -8.94
N ARG A 425 -14.48 6.92 -8.00
CA ARG A 425 -13.11 7.41 -7.80
C ARG A 425 -12.35 6.40 -6.97
N SER A 426 -11.05 6.27 -7.23
CA SER A 426 -10.11 5.60 -6.34
C SER A 426 -8.92 6.51 -6.06
N GLU A 427 -8.33 6.35 -4.88
CA GLU A 427 -7.13 7.04 -4.42
C GLU A 427 -6.20 6.04 -3.74
N THR A 428 -4.95 6.01 -4.20
CA THR A 428 -3.89 5.20 -3.60
C THR A 428 -3.15 5.99 -2.51
N SER A 429 -2.44 5.29 -1.64
CA SER A 429 -1.68 5.89 -0.53
C SER A 429 -0.59 6.89 -0.96
N ASP A 430 -0.14 6.85 -2.20
CA ASP A 430 0.79 7.82 -2.81
C ASP A 430 0.10 9.00 -3.53
N GLY A 431 -1.22 9.11 -3.38
CA GLY A 431 -2.04 10.22 -3.89
C GLY A 431 -2.39 10.13 -5.38
N LEU A 432 -2.19 8.97 -6.03
CA LEU A 432 -2.67 8.77 -7.40
C LEU A 432 -4.18 8.58 -7.39
N ILE A 433 -4.85 9.25 -8.33
CA ILE A 433 -6.30 9.16 -8.52
C ILE A 433 -6.60 8.32 -9.74
N LYS A 434 -7.54 7.39 -9.60
CA LYS A 434 -8.18 6.68 -10.71
C LYS A 434 -9.62 7.15 -10.82
N ARG A 435 -10.06 7.51 -12.03
CA ARG A 435 -11.43 7.97 -12.26
C ARG A 435 -11.98 7.44 -13.59
N PRO A 436 -13.23 6.96 -13.63
CA PRO A 436 -13.94 6.71 -14.88
C PRO A 436 -13.87 7.91 -15.83
N ILE A 437 -13.67 7.66 -17.11
CA ILE A 437 -13.63 8.70 -18.13
C ILE A 437 -14.18 8.16 -19.45
N GLU A 438 -14.82 9.02 -20.25
CA GLU A 438 -15.16 8.69 -21.63
C GLU A 438 -13.92 8.73 -22.52
N PHE A 439 -13.81 7.81 -23.49
CA PHE A 439 -12.66 7.70 -24.38
C PHE A 439 -12.34 9.03 -25.09
N ASP A 440 -13.34 9.70 -25.67
CA ASP A 440 -13.13 10.98 -26.38
C ASP A 440 -12.63 12.11 -25.48
N ARG A 441 -12.93 12.07 -24.18
CA ARG A 441 -12.41 13.05 -23.22
C ARG A 441 -10.97 12.71 -22.85
N LEU A 442 -10.67 11.43 -22.60
CA LEU A 442 -9.32 10.96 -22.34
C LEU A 442 -8.37 11.31 -23.49
N TYR A 443 -8.80 11.02 -24.73
CA TYR A 443 -8.07 11.34 -25.95
C TYR A 443 -7.72 12.83 -26.04
N ARG A 444 -8.70 13.72 -25.86
CA ARG A 444 -8.48 15.18 -25.90
C ARG A 444 -7.52 15.67 -24.82
N ILE A 445 -7.62 15.14 -23.59
CA ILE A 445 -6.68 15.50 -22.51
C ILE A 445 -5.26 15.12 -22.93
N TRP A 446 -5.08 13.89 -23.41
CA TRP A 446 -3.78 13.38 -23.82
C TRP A 446 -3.19 14.13 -25.01
N GLU A 447 -4.00 14.39 -26.04
CA GLU A 447 -3.64 15.20 -27.20
C GLU A 447 -3.22 16.62 -26.79
N SER A 448 -4.02 17.29 -25.95
CA SER A 448 -3.72 18.66 -25.50
C SER A 448 -2.44 18.77 -24.69
N LYS A 449 -2.02 17.67 -24.03
CA LYS A 449 -0.78 17.57 -23.26
C LYS A 449 0.39 17.03 -24.08
N GLY A 450 0.19 16.74 -25.37
CA GLY A 450 1.22 16.18 -26.25
C GLY A 450 1.68 14.79 -25.82
N LEU A 451 0.81 14.01 -25.17
CA LEU A 451 1.10 12.65 -24.73
C LEU A 451 0.92 11.63 -25.86
N PRO A 452 1.57 10.46 -25.81
CA PRO A 452 1.48 9.45 -26.87
C PRO A 452 0.07 8.89 -27.04
N LEU A 453 -0.43 8.82 -28.28
CA LEU A 453 -1.79 8.34 -28.63
C LEU A 453 -1.80 7.06 -29.48
N ASP A 454 -0.63 6.50 -29.78
CA ASP A 454 -0.37 5.44 -30.77
C ASP A 454 -0.26 4.03 -30.20
#